data_AF-A0A8S3I989-F1
#
_entry.id   AF-A0A8S3I989-F1
#
_cell.length_a   1.000
_cell.length_b   1.000
_cell.length_c   1.000
_cell.angle_alpha   90.00
_cell.angle_beta   90.00
_cell.angle_gamma   90.00
#
_symmetry.space_group_name_H-M   'P 1'
#
loop_
_entity.id
_entity.type
_entity.pdbx_description
1 polymer ?
#
loop_
_entity_poly.entity_id
_entity_poly.type
_entity_poly.pdbx_seq_one_letter_code
_entity_poly.pdbx_strand_id
1 'polypeptide(L)'
;PQKKIQEDIAKKRMTVLNAIIEHKLEAEIQAVYAIQNFVNKLEHPPKMAQLLFDIFYDEECVSESAFFEWRQNPDQSETEGHVVVEISTIDFFTWLQHTRSELGAGEEEWEN
;
A
#
# COMPACT_ATOMS: atom_id res chain seq x y z
N PRO A 1 20.70 -15.70 -1.28
CA PRO A 1 20.56 -14.56 -2.23
C PRO A 1 19.39 -13.67 -1.82
N GLN A 2 19.62 -12.38 -1.59
CA GLN A 2 18.55 -11.45 -1.22
C GLN A 2 17.62 -11.26 -2.42
N LYS A 3 16.33 -11.58 -2.25
CA LYS A 3 15.31 -11.34 -3.27
C LYS A 3 15.11 -9.83 -3.39
N LYS A 4 15.21 -9.27 -4.60
CA LYS A 4 15.05 -7.84 -4.89
C LYS A 4 13.95 -7.64 -5.91
N ILE A 5 13.15 -6.58 -5.75
CA ILE A 5 12.20 -6.15 -6.79
C ILE A 5 12.97 -5.44 -7.90
N GLN A 6 12.57 -5.71 -9.14
CA GLN A 6 13.00 -4.93 -10.30
C GLN A 6 11.92 -3.89 -10.57
N GLU A 7 12.14 -2.66 -10.11
CA GLU A 7 11.14 -1.57 -10.14
C GLU A 7 10.62 -1.31 -11.56
N ASP A 8 11.49 -1.30 -12.57
CA ASP A 8 11.09 -1.10 -13.97
C ASP A 8 10.11 -2.17 -14.47
N ILE A 9 10.23 -3.40 -13.99
CA ILE A 9 9.31 -4.48 -14.35
C ILE A 9 8.00 -4.34 -13.58
N ALA A 10 8.06 -3.94 -12.30
CA ALA A 10 6.87 -3.71 -11.48
C ALA A 10 6.00 -2.60 -12.10
N LYS A 11 6.61 -1.45 -12.44
CA LYS A 11 5.92 -0.31 -13.08
C LYS A 11 5.26 -0.68 -14.41
N LYS A 12 5.97 -1.43 -15.27
CA LYS A 12 5.39 -1.91 -16.54
C LYS A 12 4.16 -2.81 -16.38
N ARG A 13 4.04 -3.52 -15.25
CA ARG A 13 2.89 -4.38 -14.97
C ARG A 13 1.73 -3.61 -14.35
N MET A 14 1.97 -2.39 -13.86
CA MET A 14 0.94 -1.59 -13.22
C MET A 14 -0.19 -1.22 -14.17
N THR A 15 0.09 -1.04 -15.47
CA THR A 15 -0.96 -0.80 -16.48
C THR A 15 -2.01 -1.90 -16.51
N VAL A 16 -1.61 -3.17 -16.35
CA VAL A 16 -2.54 -4.30 -16.32
C VAL A 16 -3.28 -4.36 -14.99
N LEU A 17 -2.60 -4.08 -13.88
CA LEU A 17 -3.23 -4.06 -12.56
C LEU A 17 -4.27 -2.94 -12.45
N ASN A 18 -3.97 -1.73 -12.93
CA ASN A 18 -4.91 -0.60 -12.95
C ASN A 18 -6.15 -0.91 -13.80
N ALA A 19 -6.00 -1.64 -14.91
CA ALA A 19 -7.12 -2.09 -15.72
C ALA A 19 -8.00 -3.16 -15.05
N ILE A 20 -7.50 -3.86 -14.03
CA ILE A 20 -8.26 -4.88 -13.27
C ILE A 20 -8.88 -4.28 -12.02
N ILE A 21 -8.13 -3.42 -11.32
CA ILE A 21 -8.55 -2.79 -10.07
C ILE A 21 -9.61 -1.71 -10.34
N GLU A 22 -9.47 -0.96 -11.44
CA GLU A 22 -10.45 0.02 -11.91
C GLU A 22 -10.95 1.00 -10.83
N HIS A 23 -10.08 1.36 -9.87
CA HIS A 23 -10.40 2.24 -8.73
C HIS A 23 -11.59 1.77 -7.87
N LYS A 24 -11.85 0.46 -7.81
CA LYS A 24 -12.84 -0.12 -6.91
C LYS A 24 -12.18 -0.41 -5.58
N LEU A 25 -12.70 0.18 -4.50
CA LEU A 25 -12.13 0.08 -3.16
C LEU A 25 -11.89 -1.37 -2.73
N GLU A 26 -12.84 -2.28 -2.99
CA GLU A 26 -12.70 -3.69 -2.65
C GLU A 26 -11.56 -4.37 -3.43
N ALA A 27 -11.35 -3.98 -4.70
CA ALA A 27 -10.26 -4.51 -5.51
C ALA A 27 -8.89 -3.95 -5.09
N GLU A 28 -8.84 -2.68 -4.67
CA GLU A 28 -7.64 -2.07 -4.11
C GLU A 28 -7.23 -2.73 -2.79
N ILE A 29 -8.18 -2.99 -1.90
CA ILE A 29 -7.94 -3.72 -0.65
C ILE A 29 -7.41 -5.13 -0.94
N GLN A 30 -7.99 -5.81 -1.94
CA GLN A 30 -7.49 -7.12 -2.38
C GLN A 30 -6.07 -7.05 -2.99
N ALA A 31 -5.69 -5.93 -3.61
CA ALA A 31 -4.30 -5.71 -4.03
C ALA A 31 -3.36 -5.58 -2.83
N VAL A 32 -3.78 -4.93 -1.73
CA VAL A 32 -3.01 -4.88 -0.48
C VAL A 32 -2.84 -6.28 0.14
N TYR A 33 -3.91 -7.10 0.18
CA TYR A 33 -3.81 -8.50 0.60
C TYR A 33 -2.90 -9.33 -0.33
N ALA A 34 -2.91 -9.07 -1.64
CA ALA A 34 -2.00 -9.72 -2.56
C ALA A 34 -0.52 -9.37 -2.26
N ILE A 35 -0.22 -8.12 -1.91
CA ILE A 35 1.11 -7.69 -1.45
C ILE A 35 1.48 -8.43 -0.15
N GLN A 36 0.57 -8.47 0.83
CA GLN A 36 0.79 -9.18 2.10
C GLN A 36 1.16 -10.65 1.86
N ASN A 37 0.33 -11.34 1.07
CA ASN A 37 0.52 -12.75 0.70
C ASN A 37 1.83 -12.97 -0.07
N PHE A 38 2.19 -12.04 -0.95
CA PHE A 38 3.44 -12.10 -1.69
C PHE A 38 4.65 -11.97 -0.76
N VAL A 39 4.68 -10.95 0.10
CA VAL A 39 5.77 -10.73 1.06
C VAL A 39 5.90 -11.90 2.05
N ASN A 40 4.77 -12.43 2.53
CA ASN A 40 4.73 -13.60 3.41
C ASN A 40 5.35 -14.84 2.73
N LYS A 41 4.97 -15.14 1.48
CA LYS A 41 5.58 -16.22 0.67
C LYS A 41 7.08 -16.05 0.43
N LEU A 42 7.60 -14.83 0.53
CA LEU A 42 9.02 -14.56 0.42
C LEU A 42 9.76 -14.58 1.76
N GLU A 43 9.08 -14.92 2.86
CA GLU A 43 9.59 -14.95 4.23
C GLU A 43 10.05 -13.56 4.72
N HIS A 44 9.25 -12.53 4.40
CA HIS A 44 9.44 -11.15 4.87
C HIS A 44 10.84 -10.56 4.61
N PRO A 45 11.29 -10.44 3.35
CA PRO A 45 12.55 -9.80 3.05
C PRO A 45 12.54 -8.34 3.56
N PRO A 46 13.64 -7.85 4.14
CA PRO A 46 13.70 -6.49 4.68
C PRO A 46 13.29 -5.44 3.65
N LYS A 47 12.48 -4.46 4.06
CA LYS A 47 11.97 -3.33 3.26
C LYS A 47 11.09 -3.69 2.06
N MET A 48 10.77 -4.96 1.85
CA MET A 48 10.00 -5.40 0.68
C MET A 48 8.57 -4.85 0.69
N ALA A 49 7.87 -4.96 1.83
CA ALA A 49 6.51 -4.47 1.97
C ALA A 49 6.44 -2.94 1.80
N GLN A 50 7.34 -2.22 2.47
CA GLN A 50 7.48 -0.76 2.32
C GLN A 50 7.62 -0.36 0.85
N LEU A 51 8.59 -0.95 0.13
CA LEU A 51 8.81 -0.65 -1.29
C LEU A 51 7.58 -0.95 -2.16
N LEU A 52 6.85 -2.03 -1.87
CA LEU A 52 5.63 -2.35 -2.61
C LEU A 52 4.50 -1.37 -2.32
N PHE A 53 4.35 -0.92 -1.07
CA PHE A 53 3.35 0.10 -0.72
C PHE A 53 3.67 1.43 -1.41
N ASP A 54 4.93 1.87 -1.37
CA ASP A 54 5.39 3.08 -2.06
C ASP A 54 5.06 3.01 -3.56
N ILE A 55 5.42 1.89 -4.23
CA ILE A 55 5.15 1.71 -5.68
C ILE A 55 3.65 1.69 -5.99
N PHE A 56 2.83 1.00 -5.21
CA PHE A 56 1.39 0.89 -5.49
C PHE A 56 0.64 2.20 -5.21
N TYR A 57 1.14 2.99 -4.25
CA TYR A 57 0.64 4.33 -4.00
C TYR A 57 1.05 5.31 -5.12
N ASP A 58 2.33 5.39 -5.45
CA ASP A 58 2.88 6.34 -6.44
C ASP A 58 2.30 6.15 -7.85
N GLU A 59 1.95 4.91 -8.20
CA GLU A 59 1.37 4.57 -9.51
C GLU A 59 -0.18 4.61 -9.50
N GLU A 60 -0.78 5.23 -8.48
CA GLU A 60 -2.23 5.41 -8.30
C GLU A 60 -3.03 4.10 -8.36
N CYS A 61 -2.40 2.98 -7.98
CA CYS A 61 -2.99 1.65 -8.06
C CYS A 61 -3.84 1.32 -6.83
N VAL A 62 -3.43 1.83 -5.67
CA VAL A 62 -4.13 1.64 -4.39
C VAL A 62 -4.24 3.00 -3.70
N SER A 63 -5.46 3.38 -3.35
CA SER A 63 -5.73 4.64 -2.65
C SER A 63 -5.32 4.60 -1.18
N GLU A 64 -5.14 5.79 -0.59
CA GLU A 64 -4.96 5.96 0.85
C GLU A 64 -6.06 5.26 1.65
N SER A 65 -7.32 5.38 1.20
CA SER A 65 -8.49 4.76 1.82
C SER A 65 -8.36 3.24 1.88
N ALA A 66 -7.89 2.59 0.81
CA ALA A 66 -7.72 1.15 0.76
C ALA A 66 -6.64 0.66 1.73
N PHE A 67 -5.51 1.38 1.83
CA PHE A 67 -4.46 1.06 2.80
C PHE A 67 -4.95 1.17 4.26
N PHE A 68 -5.73 2.22 4.58
CA PHE A 68 -6.29 2.37 5.92
C PHE A 68 -7.38 1.34 6.21
N GLU A 69 -8.24 1.01 5.25
CA GLU A 69 -9.30 0.01 5.42
C GLU A 69 -8.70 -1.37 5.69
N TRP A 70 -7.70 -1.78 4.90
CA TRP A 70 -6.95 -3.03 5.14
C TRP A 70 -6.36 -3.10 6.55
N ARG A 71 -5.84 -1.98 7.06
CA ARG A 71 -5.21 -1.92 8.39
C ARG A 71 -6.22 -1.94 9.53
N GLN A 72 -7.33 -1.23 9.38
CA GLN A 72 -8.30 -1.01 10.47
C GLN A 72 -9.34 -2.12 10.57
N ASN A 73 -9.72 -2.70 9.43
CA ASN A 73 -10.77 -3.71 9.33
C ASN A 73 -10.22 -4.98 8.64
N PRO A 74 -9.24 -5.69 9.25
CA PRO A 74 -8.66 -6.87 8.63
C PRO A 74 -9.67 -8.02 8.51
N ASP A 75 -9.67 -8.69 7.36
CA ASP A 75 -10.46 -9.88 7.11
C ASP A 75 -9.91 -11.04 7.95
N GLN A 76 -10.78 -11.66 8.75
CA GLN A 76 -10.42 -12.77 9.63
C GLN A 76 -9.94 -14.01 8.87
N SER A 77 -10.26 -14.13 7.59
CA SER A 77 -9.81 -15.21 6.71
C SER A 77 -8.44 -14.96 6.07
N GLU A 78 -7.95 -13.71 6.06
CA GLU A 78 -6.67 -13.30 5.42
C GLU A 78 -5.64 -12.77 6.45
N THR A 79 -5.46 -13.50 7.56
CA THR A 79 -4.63 -13.06 8.69
C THR A 79 -3.12 -13.34 8.54
N GLU A 80 -2.74 -14.23 7.63
CA GLU A 80 -1.35 -14.68 7.52
C GLU A 80 -0.42 -13.57 6.99
N GLY A 81 0.62 -13.24 7.76
CA GLY A 81 1.57 -12.19 7.42
C GLY A 81 1.08 -10.75 7.64
N HIS A 82 -0.18 -10.54 8.02
CA HIS A 82 -0.78 -9.21 8.22
C HIS A 82 0.01 -8.37 9.22
N VAL A 83 0.20 -8.87 10.45
CA VAL A 83 0.89 -8.13 11.52
C VAL A 83 2.33 -7.77 11.13
N VAL A 84 3.03 -8.68 10.45
CA VAL A 84 4.42 -8.44 10.04
C VAL A 84 4.49 -7.36 8.98
N VAL A 85 3.57 -7.40 8.01
CA VAL A 85 3.48 -6.41 6.95
C VAL A 85 3.12 -5.06 7.55
N GLU A 86 2.09 -4.98 8.40
CA GLU A 86 1.66 -3.74 9.06
C GLU A 86 2.80 -3.06 9.82
N ILE A 87 3.53 -3.82 10.65
CA ILE A 87 4.67 -3.29 11.41
C ILE A 87 5.79 -2.82 10.48
N SER A 88 6.04 -3.55 9.39
CA SER A 88 7.11 -3.22 8.45
C SER A 88 6.83 -2.00 7.57
N THR A 89 5.58 -1.51 7.56
CA THR A 89 5.13 -0.36 6.77
C THR A 89 4.68 0.81 7.65
N ILE A 90 5.10 0.87 8.93
CA ILE A 90 4.75 1.99 9.83
C ILE A 90 5.21 3.33 9.24
N ASP A 91 6.43 3.39 8.67
CA ASP A 91 6.98 4.62 8.09
C ASP A 91 6.11 5.14 6.93
N PHE A 92 5.60 4.24 6.07
CA PHE A 92 4.62 4.59 5.02
C PHE A 92 3.37 5.26 5.60
N PHE A 93 2.75 4.66 6.63
CA PHE A 93 1.54 5.20 7.24
C PHE A 93 1.78 6.52 7.98
N THR A 94 2.93 6.67 8.64
CA THR A 94 3.33 7.93 9.26
C THR A 94 3.46 9.02 8.20
N TRP A 95 4.09 8.71 7.06
CA TRP A 95 4.16 9.64 5.93
C TRP A 95 2.79 10.03 5.37
N LEU A 96 1.89 9.06 5.13
CA LEU A 96 0.52 9.35 4.66
C LEU A 96 -0.24 10.30 5.59
N GLN A 97 -0.12 10.10 6.91
CA GLN A 97 -0.77 10.96 7.90
C GLN A 97 -0.23 12.40 7.89
N HIS A 98 1.09 12.56 7.72
CA HIS A 98 1.69 13.89 7.60
C HIS A 98 1.23 14.59 6.32
N THR A 99 1.27 13.92 5.17
CA THR A 99 0.79 14.47 3.90
C THR A 99 -0.67 14.90 3.98
N ARG A 100 -1.53 14.10 4.60
CA ARG A 100 -2.95 14.45 4.83
C ARG A 100 -3.11 15.70 5.72
N SER A 101 -2.32 15.81 6.79
CA SER A 101 -2.38 16.93 7.72
C SER A 101 -1.84 18.24 7.09
N GLU A 102 -0.80 18.16 6.26
CA GLU A 102 -0.21 19.33 5.58
C GLU A 102 -1.13 19.88 4.49
N LEU A 103 -1.85 19.00 3.76
CA LEU A 103 -2.83 19.42 2.75
C LEU A 103 -4.09 20.04 3.38
N GLY A 104 -4.58 19.48 4.50
CA GLY A 104 -5.76 20.03 5.20
C GLY A 104 -5.50 21.37 5.90
N ALA A 105 -4.27 21.62 6.35
CA ALA A 105 -3.89 22.90 6.97
C ALA A 105 -3.74 24.05 5.95
N GLY A 106 -3.47 23.74 4.68
CA GLY A 106 -3.31 24.75 3.62
C GLY A 106 -4.63 25.29 3.05
N GLU A 107 -5.76 24.58 3.25
CA GLU A 107 -7.07 25.03 2.77
C GLU A 107 -7.76 26.01 3.74
N GLU A 108 -7.46 25.95 5.05
CA GLU A 108 -8.04 26.86 6.05
C GLU A 108 -7.44 28.28 6.04
N GLU A 109 -6.27 28.49 5.42
CA GLU A 109 -5.58 29.80 5.42
C GLU A 109 -6.10 30.80 4.37
N TRP A 110 -6.94 30.39 3.41
CA TRP A 110 -7.45 31.26 2.33
C TRP A 110 -8.91 31.68 2.50
N GLU A 111 -9.59 31.25 3.57
CA GLU A 111 -11.00 31.59 3.84
C GLU A 111 -11.22 32.71 4.89
N ASN A 112 -10.16 33.41 5.33
CA ASN A 112 -10.28 34.57 6.23
C ASN A 112 -9.82 35.89 5.61
#